data_AF-A0A959MGM6-F1
#
_entry.id   AF-A0A959MGM6-F1
#
_cell.length_a   1.000
_cell.length_b   1.000
_cell.length_c   1.000
_cell.angle_alpha   90.00
_cell.angle_beta   90.00
_cell.angle_gamma   90.00
#
_symmetry.space_group_name_H-M   'P 1'
#
loop_
_entity.id
_entity.type
_entity.pdbx_description
1 polymer ?
#
loop_
_entity_poly.entity_id
_entity_poly.type
_entity_poly.pdbx_seq_one_letter_code
_entity_poly.pdbx_strand_id
1 'polypeptide(L)'
;MGVKLKGLILSLDNVLTDNAVIRRNDPMFEDVGRLMRFLQYRQIKPIIFLNRPRMDINGTPLLTFLNTLFKCDMDLVIAQELELPMKPSPAGVNHILDQNDWQPNEVLYMGNSDTDVRTAINSHVLFVNVGWFHDSVEYGIRFESPWEVARFVDIFCLRDHLWEYHIDKGPLQVYALTLGGWQEQPYKDYYDHARTALKEGNKNTDFWIKYLTSTIYFSGIYDKANYFAPYPTHQEGSGNNIIDQYLQPFSKCFNKTYLKDIIVRHTNVLSSHKHQSSRSFKKQLESISLNKNATNPRTGRAYANPPLNKNKTVLVIDDFCTFGHSFETARAYIEATGASAICVACIKTLARSYEQITQITVSDPYMPNKLSQEPTVDPHRMNDHVTDREAPYELKQRIEQYNSWDWPYSIIA
;
A
#
# COMPACT_ATOMS: atom_id res chain seq x y z
N MET A 1 -3.95 -14.05 12.06
CA MET A 1 -4.74 -12.85 12.38
C MET A 1 -3.96 -11.65 11.90
N GLY A 2 -4.54 -10.85 11.00
CA GLY A 2 -3.90 -9.63 10.51
C GLY A 2 -3.74 -8.57 11.60
N VAL A 3 -2.72 -7.75 11.45
CA VAL A 3 -2.56 -6.50 12.21
C VAL A 3 -3.69 -5.55 11.80
N LYS A 4 -4.35 -4.92 12.77
CA LYS A 4 -5.47 -3.99 12.54
C LYS A 4 -5.12 -2.59 13.01
N LEU A 5 -5.85 -1.61 12.48
CA LEU A 5 -5.76 -0.24 12.94
C LEU A 5 -6.21 -0.12 14.41
N LYS A 6 -5.31 0.41 15.26
CA LYS A 6 -5.55 0.70 16.68
C LYS A 6 -5.70 2.19 16.96
N GLY A 7 -5.00 3.04 16.20
CA GLY A 7 -4.97 4.48 16.45
C GLY A 7 -4.97 5.34 15.19
N LEU A 8 -5.46 6.57 15.32
CA LEU A 8 -5.38 7.59 14.28
C LEU A 8 -4.76 8.86 14.89
N ILE A 9 -3.57 9.22 14.43
CA ILE A 9 -2.89 10.46 14.82
C ILE A 9 -3.40 11.58 13.93
N LEU A 10 -3.85 12.68 14.53
CA LEU A 10 -4.54 13.78 13.87
C LEU A 10 -3.71 15.06 14.02
N SER A 11 -3.45 15.73 12.90
CA SER A 11 -3.13 17.16 12.95
C SER A 11 -4.39 18.00 13.23
N LEU A 12 -4.20 19.28 13.56
CA LEU A 12 -5.30 20.18 13.94
C LEU A 12 -5.78 21.05 12.77
N ASP A 13 -4.86 21.84 12.21
CA ASP A 13 -5.17 22.81 11.17
C ASP A 13 -5.50 22.09 9.85
N ASN A 14 -6.62 22.48 9.24
CA ASN A 14 -7.18 21.89 8.01
C ASN A 14 -7.51 20.39 8.10
N VAL A 15 -7.61 19.86 9.32
CA VAL A 15 -8.07 18.49 9.61
C VAL A 15 -9.30 18.54 10.52
N LEU A 16 -9.12 19.06 11.74
CA LEU A 16 -10.18 19.24 12.74
C LEU A 16 -10.70 20.69 12.79
N THR A 17 -9.98 21.61 12.16
CA THR A 17 -10.30 23.05 12.08
C THR A 17 -10.07 23.56 10.65
N ASP A 18 -10.77 24.61 10.25
CA ASP A 18 -10.55 25.34 9.00
C ASP A 18 -9.68 26.56 9.30
N ASN A 19 -8.37 26.52 8.99
CA ASN A 19 -7.42 27.58 9.34
C ASN A 19 -7.54 28.05 10.81
N ALA A 20 -7.55 27.09 11.75
CA ALA A 20 -7.74 27.33 13.19
C ALA A 20 -9.12 27.91 13.59
N VAL A 21 -10.09 27.93 12.68
CA VAL A 21 -11.48 28.33 12.94
C VAL A 21 -12.39 27.11 12.92
N ILE A 22 -13.38 27.08 13.83
CA ILE A 22 -14.48 26.11 13.80
C ILE A 22 -15.79 26.86 13.57
N ARG A 23 -16.52 26.46 12.53
CA ARG A 23 -17.83 26.99 12.19
C ARG A 23 -18.89 25.97 12.61
N ARG A 24 -19.49 26.13 13.79
CA ARG A 24 -20.41 25.13 14.39
C ARG A 24 -21.60 24.71 13.51
N ASN A 25 -22.01 25.56 12.56
CA ASN A 25 -23.13 25.29 11.66
C ASN A 25 -22.71 24.82 10.27
N ASP A 26 -21.41 24.60 10.05
CA ASP A 26 -20.91 24.11 8.78
C ASP A 26 -21.00 22.56 8.77
N PRO A 27 -21.72 21.97 7.80
CA PRO A 27 -21.91 20.52 7.70
C PRO A 27 -20.62 19.71 7.73
N MET A 28 -19.51 20.29 7.26
CA MET A 28 -18.21 19.61 7.27
C MET A 28 -17.75 19.27 8.69
N PHE A 29 -17.98 20.16 9.67
CA PHE A 29 -17.62 19.88 11.06
C PHE A 29 -18.51 18.82 11.71
N GLU A 30 -19.77 18.71 11.30
CA GLU A 30 -20.63 17.61 11.74
C GLU A 30 -20.08 16.27 11.20
N ASP A 31 -19.65 16.22 9.94
CA ASP A 31 -19.04 15.02 9.36
C ASP A 31 -17.68 14.68 9.99
N VAL A 32 -16.86 15.68 10.35
CA VAL A 32 -15.66 15.45 11.17
C VAL A 32 -16.04 14.84 12.53
N GLY A 33 -17.10 15.35 13.17
CA GLY A 33 -17.63 14.79 14.40
C GLY A 33 -18.10 13.34 14.25
N ARG A 34 -18.79 13.02 13.14
CA ARG A 34 -19.19 11.64 12.81
C ARG A 34 -18.00 10.73 12.62
N LEU A 35 -16.94 11.19 11.96
CA LEU A 35 -15.69 10.43 11.84
C LEU A 35 -15.09 10.13 13.21
N MET A 36 -14.98 11.12 14.10
CA MET A 36 -14.42 10.90 15.45
C MET A 36 -15.24 9.87 16.24
N ARG A 37 -16.58 9.99 16.24
CA ARG A 37 -17.47 9.01 16.88
C ARG A 37 -17.36 7.62 16.24
N PHE A 38 -17.22 7.55 14.91
CA PHE A 38 -17.01 6.31 14.19
C PHE A 38 -15.71 5.60 14.61
N LEU A 39 -14.61 6.34 14.74
CA LEU A 39 -13.34 5.78 15.21
C LEU A 39 -13.50 5.17 16.61
N GLN A 40 -14.11 5.92 17.55
CA GLN A 40 -14.37 5.41 18.90
C GLN A 40 -15.29 4.18 18.88
N TYR A 41 -16.35 4.18 18.07
CA TYR A 41 -17.23 3.02 17.90
C TYR A 41 -16.50 1.78 17.36
N ARG A 42 -15.51 1.97 16.49
CA ARG A 42 -14.62 0.92 15.97
C ARG A 42 -13.43 0.61 16.89
N GLN A 43 -13.38 1.19 18.10
CA GLN A 43 -12.29 1.04 19.07
C GLN A 43 -10.93 1.50 18.53
N ILE A 44 -10.94 2.46 17.62
CA ILE A 44 -9.76 3.15 17.13
C ILE A 44 -9.61 4.43 17.94
N LYS A 45 -8.44 4.63 18.54
CA LYS A 45 -8.20 5.76 19.42
C LYS A 45 -7.72 6.99 18.63
N PRO A 46 -8.49 8.08 18.56
CA PRO A 46 -8.06 9.34 17.95
C PRO A 46 -7.12 10.10 18.89
N ILE A 47 -5.95 10.51 18.37
CA ILE A 47 -4.93 11.23 19.14
C ILE A 47 -4.51 12.48 18.39
N ILE A 48 -4.71 13.65 18.98
CA ILE A 48 -4.29 14.93 18.41
C ILE A 48 -2.80 15.13 18.71
N PHE A 49 -2.00 15.45 17.69
CA PHE A 49 -0.57 15.73 17.84
C PHE A 49 -0.19 17.15 17.43
N LEU A 50 0.25 17.94 18.41
CA LEU A 50 0.60 19.36 18.26
C LEU A 50 2.07 19.64 18.57
N ASN A 51 2.61 20.68 17.94
CA ASN A 51 3.91 21.22 18.33
C ASN A 51 3.84 22.04 19.63
N ARG A 52 2.74 22.77 19.85
CA ARG A 52 2.58 23.74 20.95
C ARG A 52 1.16 23.72 21.50
N PRO A 53 0.95 24.15 22.76
CA PRO A 53 -0.37 24.26 23.35
C PRO A 53 -1.29 25.20 22.57
N ARG A 54 -2.59 24.93 22.67
CA ARG A 54 -3.67 25.70 22.03
C ARG A 54 -4.84 25.83 22.99
N MET A 55 -5.48 26.99 22.96
CA MET A 55 -6.69 27.32 23.71
C MET A 55 -7.76 27.83 22.74
N ASP A 56 -9.03 27.70 23.09
CA ASP A 56 -10.09 28.41 22.38
C ASP A 56 -10.10 29.92 22.73
N ILE A 57 -11.01 30.66 22.09
CA ILE A 57 -11.17 32.12 22.30
C ILE A 57 -11.57 32.49 23.75
N ASN A 58 -12.08 31.54 24.52
CA ASN A 58 -12.54 31.72 25.91
C ASN A 58 -11.49 31.23 26.93
N GLY A 59 -10.32 30.77 26.47
CA GLY A 59 -9.28 30.20 27.34
C GLY A 59 -9.53 28.74 27.75
N THR A 60 -10.48 28.05 27.12
CA THR A 60 -10.72 26.62 27.32
C THR A 60 -9.59 25.82 26.68
N PRO A 61 -9.02 24.80 27.37
CA PRO A 61 -8.11 23.85 26.75
C PRO A 61 -8.69 23.22 25.49
N LEU A 62 -7.91 23.22 24.41
CA LEU A 62 -8.35 22.74 23.10
C LEU A 62 -8.98 21.35 23.17
N LEU A 63 -8.39 20.42 23.91
CA LEU A 63 -8.89 19.04 23.99
C LEU A 63 -10.31 19.00 24.58
N THR A 64 -10.55 19.72 25.68
CA THR A 64 -11.87 19.81 26.31
C THR A 64 -12.90 20.35 25.34
N PHE A 65 -12.54 21.40 24.60
CA PHE A 65 -13.41 22.00 23.58
C PHE A 65 -13.74 21.01 22.45
N LEU A 66 -12.74 20.33 21.88
CA LEU A 66 -12.93 19.38 20.78
C LEU A 66 -13.68 18.12 21.20
N ASN A 67 -13.39 17.54 22.37
CA ASN A 67 -14.10 16.39 22.91
C ASN A 67 -15.59 16.71 23.11
N THR A 68 -15.88 17.91 23.60
CA THR A 68 -17.27 18.39 23.76
C THR A 68 -17.95 18.58 22.40
N LEU A 69 -17.26 19.23 21.46
CA LEU A 69 -17.80 19.54 20.13
C LEU A 69 -18.12 18.27 19.34
N PHE A 70 -17.17 17.33 19.26
CA PHE A 70 -17.31 16.13 18.45
C PHE A 70 -17.97 14.97 19.20
N LYS A 71 -18.20 15.11 20.51
CA LYS A 71 -18.76 14.08 21.39
C LYS A 71 -17.95 12.78 21.32
N CYS A 72 -16.63 12.94 21.37
CA CYS A 72 -15.67 11.85 21.25
C CYS A 72 -14.58 12.02 22.29
N ASP A 73 -14.11 10.91 22.84
CA ASP A 73 -12.96 10.90 23.74
C ASP A 73 -11.66 10.80 22.93
N MET A 74 -11.02 11.95 22.70
CA MET A 74 -9.71 12.04 22.06
C MET A 74 -8.61 12.23 23.10
N ASP A 75 -7.40 11.83 22.74
CA ASP A 75 -6.18 12.16 23.47
C ASP A 75 -5.47 13.35 22.82
N LEU A 76 -4.58 14.00 23.57
CA LEU A 76 -3.74 15.09 23.09
C LEU A 76 -2.29 14.86 23.50
N VAL A 77 -1.38 14.96 22.53
CA VAL A 77 0.07 14.97 22.74
C VAL A 77 0.63 16.28 22.21
N ILE A 78 1.41 16.98 23.05
CA ILE A 78 2.02 18.27 22.71
C ILE A 78 3.54 18.16 22.86
N ALA A 79 4.26 18.29 21.74
CA ALA A 79 5.72 18.12 21.71
C ALA A 79 6.43 19.06 22.69
N GLN A 80 6.03 20.34 22.75
CA GLN A 80 6.63 21.33 23.64
C GLN A 80 6.48 21.00 25.13
N GLU A 81 5.32 20.47 25.56
CA GLU A 81 5.07 20.16 26.97
C GLU A 81 5.86 18.92 27.43
N LEU A 82 6.17 18.03 26.49
CA LEU A 82 6.97 16.82 26.72
C LEU A 82 8.47 17.02 26.42
N GLU A 83 8.89 18.25 26.10
CA GLU A 83 10.25 18.60 25.67
C GLU A 83 10.76 17.75 24.48
N LEU A 84 9.85 17.28 23.63
CA LEU A 84 10.15 16.52 22.42
C LEU A 84 10.46 17.46 21.25
N PRO A 85 11.36 17.07 20.34
CA PRO A 85 11.53 17.78 19.08
C PRO A 85 10.20 17.90 18.31
N MET A 86 9.87 19.12 17.88
CA MET A 86 8.66 19.43 17.12
C MET A 86 8.64 18.76 15.74
N LYS A 87 7.45 18.62 15.16
CA LYS A 87 7.25 18.26 13.74
C LYS A 87 8.15 19.14 12.85
N PRO A 88 8.83 18.57 11.83
CA PRO A 88 8.61 17.24 11.24
C PRO A 88 9.40 16.08 11.90
N SER A 89 9.94 16.26 13.10
CA SER A 89 10.58 15.17 13.84
C SER A 89 9.58 14.03 14.12
N PRO A 90 9.99 12.75 14.03
CA PRO A 90 9.13 11.62 14.38
C PRO A 90 8.98 11.42 15.90
N ALA A 91 9.73 12.16 16.73
CA ALA A 91 9.81 11.93 18.18
C ALA A 91 8.44 11.91 18.88
N GLY A 92 7.54 12.83 18.54
CA GLY A 92 6.19 12.84 19.12
C GLY A 92 5.32 11.67 18.67
N VAL A 93 5.45 11.22 17.41
CA VAL A 93 4.74 10.02 16.93
C VAL A 93 5.29 8.77 17.61
N ASN A 94 6.62 8.62 17.71
CA ASN A 94 7.24 7.49 18.39
C ASN A 94 6.82 7.43 19.86
N HIS A 95 6.74 8.58 20.54
CA HIS A 95 6.22 8.65 21.90
C HIS A 95 4.78 8.15 22.01
N ILE A 96 3.89 8.53 21.07
CA ILE A 96 2.52 8.02 21.00
C ILE A 96 2.51 6.48 20.83
N LEU A 97 3.33 5.96 19.92
CA LEU A 97 3.44 4.52 19.67
C LEU A 97 3.90 3.77 20.93
N ASP A 98 4.96 4.26 21.58
CA ASP A 98 5.53 3.66 22.80
C ASP A 98 4.53 3.67 23.97
N GLN A 99 3.82 4.79 24.17
CA GLN A 99 2.84 4.94 25.25
C GLN A 99 1.64 4.00 25.12
N ASN A 100 1.28 3.61 23.90
CA ASN A 100 0.10 2.78 23.64
C ASN A 100 0.48 1.33 23.27
N ASP A 101 1.77 0.97 23.30
CA ASP A 101 2.31 -0.33 22.85
C ASP A 101 1.83 -0.68 21.42
N TRP A 102 2.00 0.28 20.51
CA TRP A 102 1.62 0.15 19.11
C TRP A 102 2.82 0.07 18.19
N GLN A 103 2.66 -0.68 17.11
CA GLN A 103 3.60 -0.69 16.00
C GLN A 103 3.24 0.39 14.96
N PRO A 104 4.20 0.87 14.15
CA PRO A 104 3.89 1.86 13.11
C PRO A 104 2.75 1.42 12.19
N ASN A 105 2.75 0.15 11.77
CA ASN A 105 1.70 -0.45 10.93
C ASN A 105 0.35 -0.70 11.63
N GLU A 106 0.17 -0.24 12.86
CA GLU A 106 -1.10 -0.29 13.61
C GLU A 106 -1.78 1.09 13.70
N VAL A 107 -1.17 2.12 13.09
CA VAL A 107 -1.60 3.50 13.23
C VAL A 107 -1.66 4.16 11.85
N LEU A 108 -2.52 5.17 11.69
CA LEU A 108 -2.49 6.07 10.54
C LEU A 108 -2.18 7.50 11.02
N TYR A 109 -1.56 8.31 10.16
CA TYR A 109 -1.36 9.74 10.41
C TYR A 109 -2.23 10.55 9.44
N MET A 110 -3.12 11.37 9.96
CA MET A 110 -3.99 12.26 9.20
C MET A 110 -3.51 13.70 9.25
N GLY A 111 -3.29 14.31 8.08
CA GLY A 111 -2.83 15.68 7.99
C GLY A 111 -3.10 16.35 6.64
N ASN A 112 -2.72 17.62 6.55
CA ASN A 112 -2.93 18.48 5.39
C ASN A 112 -1.75 19.46 5.23
N SER A 113 -0.51 19.06 5.53
CA SER A 113 0.64 19.96 5.37
C SER A 113 1.92 19.21 5.06
N ASP A 114 2.88 19.88 4.41
CA ASP A 114 4.22 19.32 4.19
C ASP A 114 4.91 18.89 5.49
N THR A 115 4.62 19.59 6.59
CA THR A 115 5.13 19.25 7.91
C THR A 115 4.56 17.92 8.39
N ASP A 116 3.25 17.70 8.19
CA ASP A 116 2.58 16.45 8.56
C ASP A 116 3.04 15.28 7.69
N VAL A 117 3.15 15.51 6.38
CA VAL A 117 3.71 14.55 5.41
C VAL A 117 5.08 14.07 5.88
N ARG A 118 6.00 15.01 6.17
CA ARG A 118 7.35 14.66 6.62
C ARG A 118 7.35 13.97 7.98
N THR A 119 6.45 14.35 8.88
CA THR A 119 6.30 13.71 10.20
C THR A 119 5.93 12.24 10.02
N ALA A 120 4.88 11.94 9.25
CA ALA A 120 4.40 10.58 9.00
C ALA A 120 5.45 9.71 8.30
N ILE A 121 6.14 10.26 7.29
CA ILE A 121 7.25 9.60 6.58
C ILE A 121 8.38 9.26 7.55
N ASN A 122 8.80 10.22 8.39
CA ASN A 122 9.90 10.02 9.33
C ASN A 122 9.55 9.02 10.45
N SER A 123 8.26 8.88 10.77
CA SER A 123 7.77 7.92 11.77
C SER A 123 7.35 6.58 11.18
N HIS A 124 7.54 6.37 9.87
CA HIS A 124 7.14 5.14 9.16
C HIS A 124 5.64 4.81 9.28
N VAL A 125 4.78 5.83 9.40
CA VAL A 125 3.32 5.68 9.50
C VAL A 125 2.67 6.10 8.19
N LEU A 126 1.65 5.35 7.75
CA LEU A 126 0.91 5.64 6.52
C LEU A 126 0.15 6.97 6.67
N PHE A 127 0.42 7.89 5.73
CA PHE A 127 -0.18 9.22 5.69
C PHE A 127 -1.51 9.23 4.93
N VAL A 128 -2.54 9.69 5.61
CA VAL A 128 -3.90 9.98 5.13
C VAL A 128 -3.99 11.48 4.91
N ASN A 129 -4.06 11.88 3.64
CA ASN A 129 -4.15 13.27 3.23
C ASN A 129 -5.62 13.68 3.14
N VAL A 130 -6.01 14.72 3.87
CA VAL A 130 -7.41 15.18 3.91
C VAL A 130 -7.54 16.52 3.20
N GLY A 131 -8.46 16.63 2.24
CA GLY A 131 -8.63 17.80 1.37
C GLY A 131 -9.89 18.64 1.63
N TRP A 132 -10.71 18.26 2.61
CA TRP A 132 -12.06 18.80 2.77
C TRP A 132 -12.15 20.28 3.20
N PHE A 133 -11.09 20.85 3.78
CA PHE A 133 -11.01 22.29 4.06
C PHE A 133 -10.12 23.02 3.05
N HIS A 134 -8.93 22.49 2.79
CA HIS A 134 -7.94 23.10 1.90
C HIS A 134 -7.19 22.04 1.11
N ASP A 135 -6.85 22.37 -0.13
CA ASP A 135 -5.94 21.59 -0.94
C ASP A 135 -4.52 22.15 -0.81
N SER A 136 -3.65 21.43 -0.10
CA SER A 136 -2.33 21.95 0.28
C SER A 136 -1.17 21.01 -0.07
N VAL A 137 -1.42 19.70 -0.21
CA VAL A 137 -0.40 18.70 -0.45
C VAL A 137 -0.88 17.63 -1.44
N GLU A 138 -0.01 17.26 -2.38
CA GLU A 138 -0.25 16.20 -3.37
C GLU A 138 0.04 14.79 -2.82
N TYR A 139 0.66 14.72 -1.66
CA TYR A 139 1.28 13.53 -1.12
C TYR A 139 0.30 12.71 -0.24
N GLY A 140 0.34 11.37 -0.32
CA GLY A 140 -0.49 10.47 0.52
C GLY A 140 -1.73 9.92 -0.18
N ILE A 141 -2.53 9.13 0.55
CA ILE A 141 -3.87 8.73 0.08
C ILE A 141 -4.82 9.89 0.38
N ARG A 142 -5.37 10.51 -0.68
CA ARG A 142 -6.22 11.68 -0.57
C ARG A 142 -7.69 11.33 -0.34
N PHE A 143 -8.33 12.09 0.53
CA PHE A 143 -9.75 12.00 0.87
C PHE A 143 -10.37 13.39 0.91
N GLU A 144 -11.51 13.56 0.23
CA GLU A 144 -12.22 14.85 0.11
C GLU A 144 -13.33 15.01 1.15
N SER A 145 -13.61 13.97 1.94
CA SER A 145 -14.56 14.07 3.04
C SER A 145 -14.23 13.12 4.21
N PRO A 146 -14.68 13.45 5.43
CA PRO A 146 -14.54 12.55 6.60
C PRO A 146 -15.21 11.18 6.38
N TRP A 147 -16.31 11.13 5.62
CA TRP A 147 -17.00 9.90 5.24
C TRP A 147 -16.08 8.95 4.44
N GLU A 148 -15.28 9.48 3.52
CA GLU A 148 -14.38 8.63 2.73
C GLU A 148 -13.27 8.01 3.57
N VAL A 149 -12.79 8.74 4.59
CA VAL A 149 -11.83 8.19 5.56
C VAL A 149 -12.47 7.09 6.39
N ALA A 150 -13.68 7.31 6.91
CA ALA A 150 -14.39 6.31 7.70
C ALA A 150 -14.62 5.03 6.87
N ARG A 151 -15.06 5.17 5.62
CA ARG A 151 -15.14 4.05 4.66
C ARG A 151 -13.79 3.39 4.45
N PHE A 152 -12.71 4.14 4.28
CA PHE A 152 -11.38 3.57 4.08
C PHE A 152 -10.93 2.74 5.29
N VAL A 153 -11.12 3.28 6.49
CA VAL A 153 -10.85 2.59 7.74
C VAL A 153 -11.64 1.29 7.83
N ASP A 154 -12.95 1.36 7.59
CA ASP A 154 -13.85 0.22 7.79
C ASP A 154 -13.61 -0.93 6.80
N ILE A 155 -13.40 -0.57 5.53
CA ILE A 155 -13.30 -1.52 4.44
C ILE A 155 -11.89 -2.13 4.37
N PHE A 156 -10.85 -1.33 4.63
CA PHE A 156 -9.49 -1.74 4.32
C PHE A 156 -8.60 -1.94 5.56
N CYS A 157 -8.82 -1.18 6.64
CA CYS A 157 -7.90 -1.14 7.79
C CYS A 157 -8.29 -2.04 8.96
N LEU A 158 -9.51 -2.58 8.95
CA LEU A 158 -10.04 -3.47 9.99
C LEU A 158 -10.16 -4.93 9.55
N ARG A 159 -9.53 -5.28 8.42
CA ARG A 159 -9.58 -6.63 7.84
C ARG A 159 -8.84 -7.66 8.68
N ASP A 160 -9.34 -8.88 8.68
CA ASP A 160 -8.71 -10.01 9.35
C ASP A 160 -7.72 -10.75 8.44
N HIS A 161 -7.99 -10.70 7.14
CA HIS A 161 -7.35 -11.54 6.14
C HIS A 161 -6.59 -10.67 5.12
N LEU A 162 -5.26 -10.62 5.28
CA LEU A 162 -4.39 -9.77 4.47
C LEU A 162 -3.91 -10.48 3.20
N TRP A 163 -3.35 -11.68 3.35
CA TRP A 163 -2.81 -12.49 2.24
C TRP A 163 -3.49 -13.85 2.21
N GLU A 164 -4.26 -14.14 1.17
CA GLU A 164 -4.83 -15.47 0.96
C GLU A 164 -3.74 -16.50 0.60
N TYR A 165 -2.78 -16.09 -0.22
CA TYR A 165 -1.73 -16.95 -0.75
C TYR A 165 -0.36 -16.38 -0.46
N HIS A 166 0.52 -17.19 0.13
CA HIS A 166 1.93 -16.83 0.20
C HIS A 166 2.90 -18.03 0.22
N ILE A 167 4.08 -17.78 -0.31
CA ILE A 167 5.28 -18.61 -0.12
C ILE A 167 6.29 -17.74 0.62
N ASP A 168 6.67 -18.14 1.83
CA ASP A 168 7.74 -17.52 2.60
C ASP A 168 8.74 -18.61 3.03
N LYS A 169 9.71 -18.90 2.15
CA LYS A 169 10.71 -19.96 2.32
C LYS A 169 12.11 -19.39 2.09
N GLY A 170 12.54 -18.47 2.97
CA GLY A 170 13.86 -17.84 2.89
C GLY A 170 13.96 -16.82 1.76
N PRO A 171 14.79 -17.04 0.71
CA PRO A 171 14.90 -16.11 -0.41
C PRO A 171 13.65 -16.07 -1.30
N LEU A 172 12.81 -17.11 -1.28
CA LEU A 172 11.54 -17.12 -2.01
C LEU A 172 10.43 -16.49 -1.16
N GLN A 173 10.04 -15.28 -1.53
CA GLN A 173 8.97 -14.50 -0.91
C GLN A 173 7.95 -14.05 -1.95
N VAL A 174 6.79 -14.70 -1.97
CA VAL A 174 5.73 -14.46 -2.96
C VAL A 174 4.39 -14.35 -2.24
N TYR A 175 3.63 -13.29 -2.53
CA TYR A 175 2.36 -13.00 -1.89
C TYR A 175 1.30 -12.67 -2.93
N ALA A 176 0.05 -13.05 -2.67
CA ALA A 176 -1.09 -12.54 -3.41
C ALA A 176 -2.26 -12.20 -2.49
N LEU A 177 -2.94 -11.09 -2.78
CA LEU A 177 -4.11 -10.65 -2.00
C LEU A 177 -5.17 -11.74 -1.96
N THR A 178 -5.42 -12.34 -3.12
CA THR A 178 -6.44 -13.37 -3.30
C THR A 178 -6.10 -14.33 -4.44
N LEU A 179 -6.81 -15.45 -4.50
CA LEU A 179 -6.82 -16.32 -5.67
C LEU A 179 -7.84 -15.82 -6.71
N GLY A 180 -7.79 -16.33 -7.94
CA GLY A 180 -8.74 -15.92 -8.98
C GLY A 180 -8.93 -16.92 -10.10
N GLY A 181 -10.17 -17.04 -10.56
CA GLY A 181 -10.55 -17.90 -11.68
C GLY A 181 -12.04 -17.82 -12.02
N TRP A 182 -12.42 -18.42 -13.16
CA TRP A 182 -13.76 -18.28 -13.74
C TRP A 182 -14.79 -19.30 -13.27
N GLN A 183 -14.35 -20.35 -12.58
CA GLN A 183 -15.11 -21.59 -12.42
C GLN A 183 -15.55 -21.86 -10.98
N GLU A 184 -14.95 -21.19 -10.00
CA GLU A 184 -15.13 -21.51 -8.58
C GLU A 184 -15.58 -20.28 -7.80
N GLN A 185 -16.56 -20.45 -6.92
CA GLN A 185 -16.99 -19.40 -6.00
C GLN A 185 -16.22 -19.47 -4.68
N PRO A 186 -15.96 -18.34 -4.01
CA PRO A 186 -16.37 -16.98 -4.37
C PRO A 186 -15.44 -16.28 -5.38
N TYR A 187 -14.39 -16.94 -5.86
CA TYR A 187 -13.36 -16.36 -6.73
C TYR A 187 -13.91 -15.73 -8.01
N LYS A 188 -14.92 -16.36 -8.62
CA LYS A 188 -15.58 -15.86 -9.81
C LYS A 188 -16.22 -14.49 -9.59
N ASP A 189 -16.79 -14.24 -8.41
CA ASP A 189 -17.59 -13.03 -8.12
C ASP A 189 -16.76 -11.74 -8.23
N TYR A 190 -15.48 -11.79 -7.84
CA TYR A 190 -14.59 -10.63 -7.90
C TYR A 190 -13.51 -10.73 -8.97
N TYR A 191 -13.34 -11.87 -9.65
CA TYR A 191 -12.31 -12.00 -10.68
C TYR A 191 -12.50 -11.02 -11.84
N ASP A 192 -13.72 -10.89 -12.36
CA ASP A 192 -14.04 -9.90 -13.38
C ASP A 192 -13.91 -8.47 -12.87
N HIS A 193 -14.38 -8.23 -11.65
CA HIS A 193 -14.24 -6.96 -10.96
C HIS A 193 -12.78 -6.51 -10.89
N ALA A 194 -11.87 -7.42 -10.52
CA ALA A 194 -10.43 -7.19 -10.50
C ALA A 194 -9.82 -7.01 -11.88
N ARG A 195 -10.18 -7.87 -12.84
CA ARG A 195 -9.60 -7.87 -14.18
C ARG A 195 -9.86 -6.55 -14.89
N THR A 196 -11.12 -6.08 -14.88
CA THR A 196 -11.48 -4.80 -15.50
C THR A 196 -10.82 -3.63 -14.76
N ALA A 197 -10.76 -3.67 -13.43
CA ALA A 197 -10.12 -2.62 -12.64
C ALA A 197 -8.60 -2.50 -12.86
N LEU A 198 -7.90 -3.63 -12.90
CA LEU A 198 -6.43 -3.67 -12.93
C LEU A 198 -5.85 -3.63 -14.34
N LYS A 199 -6.58 -4.09 -15.36
CA LYS A 199 -6.09 -4.12 -16.76
C LYS A 199 -6.63 -3.01 -17.64
N GLU A 200 -7.88 -2.62 -17.45
CA GLU A 200 -8.57 -1.65 -18.32
C GLU A 200 -8.68 -0.28 -17.67
N GLY A 201 -8.67 -0.22 -16.33
CA GLY A 201 -8.84 0.99 -15.56
C GLY A 201 -10.31 1.42 -15.52
N ASN A 202 -10.90 1.50 -14.33
CA ASN A 202 -12.28 1.92 -14.14
C ASN A 202 -12.52 2.47 -12.72
N LYS A 203 -13.78 2.75 -12.37
CA LYS A 203 -14.16 3.24 -11.03
C LYS A 203 -13.76 2.32 -9.86
N ASN A 204 -13.54 1.03 -10.12
CA ASN A 204 -13.17 0.04 -9.10
C ASN A 204 -11.66 -0.07 -8.92
N THR A 205 -10.85 0.57 -9.78
CA THR A 205 -9.39 0.61 -9.66
C THR A 205 -8.98 1.10 -8.27
N ASP A 206 -9.58 2.19 -7.80
CA ASP A 206 -9.36 2.77 -6.47
C ASP A 206 -9.54 1.77 -5.31
N PHE A 207 -10.56 0.89 -5.39
CA PHE A 207 -10.76 -0.17 -4.40
C PHE A 207 -9.55 -1.10 -4.31
N TRP A 208 -9.10 -1.64 -5.44
CA TRP A 208 -8.00 -2.62 -5.46
C TRP A 208 -6.67 -2.00 -5.04
N ILE A 209 -6.47 -0.72 -5.32
CA ILE A 209 -5.27 0.00 -4.88
C ILE A 209 -5.29 0.20 -3.38
N LYS A 210 -6.40 0.67 -2.81
CA LYS A 210 -6.56 0.82 -1.36
C LYS A 210 -6.47 -0.55 -0.66
N TYR A 211 -6.99 -1.60 -1.27
CA TYR A 211 -6.89 -2.98 -0.79
C TYR A 211 -5.42 -3.46 -0.78
N LEU A 212 -4.69 -3.31 -1.89
CA LEU A 212 -3.27 -3.67 -1.96
C LEU A 212 -2.42 -2.83 -1.00
N THR A 213 -2.67 -1.52 -0.97
CA THR A 213 -1.95 -0.54 -0.16
C THR A 213 -2.07 -0.84 1.32
N SER A 214 -3.31 -1.01 1.81
CA SER A 214 -3.57 -1.39 3.20
C SER A 214 -2.96 -2.75 3.51
N THR A 215 -3.04 -3.73 2.60
CA THR A 215 -2.46 -5.06 2.84
C THR A 215 -0.95 -4.99 3.03
N ILE A 216 -0.24 -4.31 2.13
CA ILE A 216 1.21 -4.14 2.23
C ILE A 216 1.58 -3.40 3.52
N TYR A 217 0.81 -2.38 3.90
CA TYR A 217 1.05 -1.62 5.12
C TYR A 217 0.85 -2.48 6.38
N PHE A 218 -0.36 -3.02 6.57
CA PHE A 218 -0.72 -3.78 7.77
C PHE A 218 0.07 -5.09 7.89
N SER A 219 0.49 -5.70 6.77
CA SER A 219 1.38 -6.87 6.84
C SER A 219 2.83 -6.55 7.22
N GLY A 220 3.23 -5.27 7.24
CA GLY A 220 4.60 -4.84 7.54
C GLY A 220 5.62 -5.14 6.43
N ILE A 221 5.19 -5.70 5.29
CA ILE A 221 6.10 -6.12 4.22
C ILE A 221 6.83 -4.93 3.56
N TYR A 222 6.23 -3.73 3.61
CA TYR A 222 6.84 -2.51 3.11
C TYR A 222 8.17 -2.18 3.80
N ASP A 223 8.32 -2.56 5.07
CA ASP A 223 9.49 -2.20 5.85
C ASP A 223 10.73 -2.98 5.41
N LYS A 224 10.52 -4.23 4.97
CA LYS A 224 11.56 -5.11 4.40
C LYS A 224 12.11 -4.63 3.06
N ALA A 225 11.40 -3.74 2.36
CA ALA A 225 11.77 -3.25 1.04
C ALA A 225 12.50 -1.91 1.10
N ASN A 226 13.41 -1.69 0.15
CA ASN A 226 14.01 -0.36 -0.11
C ASN A 226 13.38 0.30 -1.33
N TYR A 227 13.00 -0.52 -2.31
CA TYR A 227 12.47 -0.09 -3.59
C TYR A 227 11.14 -0.78 -3.89
N PHE A 228 10.28 -0.07 -4.61
CA PHE A 228 9.07 -0.61 -5.23
C PHE A 228 9.29 -0.58 -6.74
N ALA A 229 8.93 -1.66 -7.43
CA ALA A 229 9.05 -1.75 -8.87
C ALA A 229 7.84 -2.49 -9.47
N PRO A 230 7.25 -1.98 -10.55
CA PRO A 230 6.25 -2.74 -11.29
C PRO A 230 6.96 -3.81 -12.15
N TYR A 231 6.28 -4.92 -12.44
CA TYR A 231 6.70 -5.77 -13.54
C TYR A 231 6.22 -5.18 -14.89
N PRO A 232 7.04 -5.16 -15.95
CA PRO A 232 6.66 -4.56 -17.21
C PRO A 232 5.58 -5.39 -17.93
N THR A 233 4.68 -4.67 -18.59
CA THR A 233 3.66 -5.27 -19.47
C THR A 233 4.30 -5.97 -20.66
N HIS A 234 3.52 -6.67 -21.47
CA HIS A 234 4.00 -7.58 -22.53
C HIS A 234 4.57 -6.88 -23.78
N GLN A 235 4.42 -5.55 -23.90
CA GLN A 235 5.00 -4.76 -24.98
C GLN A 235 6.34 -4.14 -24.56
N GLU A 236 7.22 -3.96 -25.53
CA GLU A 236 8.51 -3.28 -25.38
C GLU A 236 8.30 -1.83 -24.96
N GLY A 237 9.08 -1.36 -23.99
CA GLY A 237 9.07 0.04 -23.55
C GLY A 237 7.79 0.52 -22.84
N SER A 238 6.77 -0.32 -22.64
CA SER A 238 5.54 0.07 -21.94
C SER A 238 5.59 -0.28 -20.44
N GLY A 239 5.48 0.75 -19.61
CA GLY A 239 5.21 0.60 -18.18
C GLY A 239 3.83 -0.02 -17.90
N ASN A 240 3.55 -0.31 -16.64
CA ASN A 240 2.21 -0.71 -16.21
C ASN A 240 1.47 0.54 -15.73
N ASN A 241 0.99 1.37 -16.67
CA ASN A 241 0.49 2.73 -16.42
C ASN A 241 -0.51 2.83 -15.26
N ILE A 242 -1.38 1.82 -15.09
CA ILE A 242 -2.33 1.76 -13.98
C ILE A 242 -1.54 1.60 -12.68
N ILE A 243 -0.76 0.53 -12.54
CA ILE A 243 0.06 0.30 -11.35
C ILE A 243 1.02 1.48 -11.07
N ASP A 244 1.65 2.05 -12.10
CA ASP A 244 2.56 3.20 -12.02
C ASP A 244 1.91 4.43 -11.38
N GLN A 245 0.68 4.77 -11.78
CA GLN A 245 -0.06 5.92 -11.27
C GLN A 245 -0.26 5.86 -9.75
N TYR A 246 -0.30 4.66 -9.17
CA TYR A 246 -0.61 4.46 -7.75
C TYR A 246 0.61 4.06 -6.92
N LEU A 247 1.54 3.28 -7.47
CA LEU A 247 2.76 2.91 -6.76
C LEU A 247 3.69 4.10 -6.52
N GLN A 248 3.64 5.13 -7.38
CA GLN A 248 4.43 6.33 -7.16
C GLN A 248 3.98 7.11 -5.90
N PRO A 249 2.70 7.52 -5.73
CA PRO A 249 2.19 8.07 -4.47
C PRO A 249 2.37 7.13 -3.27
N PHE A 250 2.24 5.83 -3.48
CA PHE A 250 2.35 4.82 -2.43
C PHE A 250 3.79 4.62 -1.92
N SER A 251 4.80 4.55 -2.79
CA SER A 251 6.21 4.45 -2.39
C SER A 251 6.65 5.63 -1.51
N LYS A 252 6.16 6.79 -1.90
CA LYS A 252 6.27 8.07 -1.23
C LYS A 252 5.81 7.89 0.23
N CYS A 253 4.77 7.08 0.52
CA CYS A 253 4.10 7.01 1.83
C CYS A 253 4.94 6.30 2.88
N PHE A 254 5.85 5.45 2.42
CA PHE A 254 6.74 4.67 3.28
C PHE A 254 8.18 5.19 3.26
N ASN A 255 8.42 6.38 2.69
CA ASN A 255 9.76 6.88 2.38
C ASN A 255 10.57 5.95 1.45
N LYS A 256 9.89 5.16 0.62
CA LYS A 256 10.52 4.18 -0.26
C LYS A 256 10.62 4.75 -1.66
N THR A 257 11.59 4.26 -2.42
CA THR A 257 11.82 4.78 -3.78
C THR A 257 11.07 3.92 -4.79
N TYR A 258 10.23 4.55 -5.62
CA TYR A 258 9.63 3.89 -6.77
C TYR A 258 10.58 3.88 -7.98
N LEU A 259 11.06 2.71 -8.36
CA LEU A 259 11.92 2.52 -9.52
C LEU A 259 11.08 2.05 -10.72
N LYS A 260 10.34 2.97 -11.33
CA LYS A 260 9.38 2.68 -12.41
C LYS A 260 9.98 1.90 -13.60
N ASP A 261 11.26 2.13 -13.89
CA ASP A 261 11.96 1.67 -15.09
C ASP A 261 13.14 0.76 -14.76
N ILE A 262 13.22 0.18 -13.55
CA ILE A 262 14.31 -0.72 -13.19
C ILE A 262 14.23 -2.06 -13.91
N ILE A 263 13.03 -2.58 -14.18
CA ILE A 263 12.82 -3.78 -14.99
C ILE A 263 12.28 -3.34 -16.34
N VAL A 264 13.04 -3.56 -17.41
CA VAL A 264 12.68 -3.09 -18.76
C VAL A 264 12.45 -4.29 -19.66
N ARG A 265 11.32 -4.28 -20.37
CA ARG A 265 11.09 -5.20 -21.50
C ARG A 265 11.71 -4.60 -22.76
N HIS A 266 12.72 -5.27 -23.28
CA HIS A 266 13.43 -4.90 -24.52
C HIS A 266 13.01 -5.77 -25.72
N THR A 267 12.25 -6.84 -25.49
CA THR A 267 11.68 -7.67 -26.56
C THR A 267 10.21 -7.98 -26.25
N ASN A 268 9.33 -7.80 -27.23
CA ASN A 268 7.91 -8.16 -27.12
C ASN A 268 7.72 -9.64 -26.79
N VAL A 269 6.75 -9.96 -25.94
CA VAL A 269 6.36 -11.35 -25.65
C VAL A 269 4.86 -11.51 -25.82
N LEU A 270 4.43 -12.63 -26.39
CA LEU A 270 3.01 -12.96 -26.48
C LEU A 270 2.41 -13.11 -25.08
N SER A 271 1.19 -12.61 -24.87
CA SER A 271 0.49 -12.76 -23.59
C SER A 271 0.37 -14.23 -23.18
N SER A 272 0.81 -14.54 -21.95
CA SER A 272 0.76 -15.89 -21.33
C SER A 272 -0.67 -16.44 -21.20
N HIS A 273 -1.68 -15.56 -21.20
CA HIS A 273 -3.08 -15.94 -21.19
C HIS A 273 -3.59 -16.48 -22.53
N LYS A 274 -3.05 -16.01 -23.66
CA LYS A 274 -3.58 -16.31 -25.01
C LYS A 274 -2.78 -17.37 -25.75
N HIS A 275 -1.50 -17.57 -25.42
CA HIS A 275 -0.63 -18.46 -26.18
C HIS A 275 0.14 -19.42 -25.28
N GLN A 276 0.01 -20.72 -25.53
CA GLN A 276 0.73 -21.75 -24.77
C GLN A 276 2.24 -21.68 -24.99
N SER A 277 2.69 -21.14 -26.13
CA SER A 277 4.10 -20.96 -26.49
C SER A 277 4.80 -19.80 -25.76
N SER A 278 4.10 -18.96 -24.99
CA SER A 278 4.69 -17.91 -24.14
C SER A 278 4.87 -18.31 -22.67
N ARG A 279 4.58 -19.57 -22.33
CA ARG A 279 4.83 -20.18 -21.01
C ARG A 279 6.26 -20.69 -20.82
N SER A 280 7.18 -20.20 -21.63
CA SER A 280 8.60 -20.55 -21.57
C SER A 280 9.29 -19.55 -20.66
N PHE A 281 9.94 -20.04 -19.61
CA PHE A 281 10.78 -19.21 -18.75
C PHE A 281 11.89 -18.57 -19.55
N LYS A 282 12.52 -19.34 -20.44
CA LYS A 282 13.54 -18.84 -21.37
C LYS A 282 13.05 -17.61 -22.12
N LYS A 283 11.87 -17.64 -22.74
CA LYS A 283 11.34 -16.48 -23.47
C LYS A 283 11.12 -15.26 -22.58
N GLN A 284 10.68 -15.44 -21.33
CA GLN A 284 10.52 -14.32 -20.40
C GLN A 284 11.90 -13.75 -19.98
N LEU A 285 12.84 -14.62 -19.59
CA LEU A 285 14.21 -14.25 -19.20
C LEU A 285 14.99 -13.57 -20.32
N GLU A 286 14.78 -13.97 -21.57
CA GLU A 286 15.41 -13.35 -22.73
C GLU A 286 14.73 -12.05 -23.17
N SER A 287 13.58 -11.67 -22.59
CA SER A 287 12.79 -10.51 -23.02
C SER A 287 12.95 -9.26 -22.16
N ILE A 288 13.52 -9.41 -20.97
CA ILE A 288 13.73 -8.32 -20.03
C ILE A 288 15.21 -8.14 -19.71
N SER A 289 15.54 -6.99 -19.14
CA SER A 289 16.82 -6.69 -18.50
C SER A 289 16.59 -5.64 -17.41
N LEU A 290 17.57 -5.46 -16.53
CA LEU A 290 17.57 -4.34 -15.61
C LEU A 290 18.09 -3.07 -16.27
N ASN A 291 17.50 -1.93 -15.93
CA ASN A 291 18.02 -0.63 -16.32
C ASN A 291 19.11 -0.17 -15.34
N LYS A 292 20.36 -0.19 -15.79
CA LYS A 292 21.51 0.28 -15.01
C LYS A 292 21.36 1.74 -14.56
N ASN A 293 20.69 2.54 -15.37
CA ASN A 293 20.52 3.98 -15.22
C ASN A 293 19.04 4.33 -14.94
N ALA A 294 18.37 3.51 -14.11
CA ALA A 294 16.98 3.76 -13.72
C ALA A 294 16.76 5.21 -13.27
N THR A 295 15.56 5.72 -13.50
CA THR A 295 15.22 7.11 -13.18
C THR A 295 15.03 7.26 -11.67
N ASN A 296 15.73 8.22 -11.06
CA ASN A 296 15.47 8.60 -9.68
C ASN A 296 14.19 9.47 -9.62
N PRO A 297 13.11 8.99 -8.97
CA PRO A 297 11.84 9.72 -8.96
C PRO A 297 11.91 11.04 -8.17
N ARG A 298 12.92 11.23 -7.31
CA ARG A 298 13.09 12.46 -6.53
C ARG A 298 13.75 13.58 -7.33
N THR A 299 14.65 13.24 -8.24
CA THR A 299 15.42 14.24 -9.02
C THR A 299 15.00 14.30 -10.49
N GLY A 300 14.25 13.31 -10.98
CA GLY A 300 13.95 13.13 -12.39
C GLY A 300 15.15 12.75 -13.25
N ARG A 301 16.33 12.53 -12.66
CA ARG A 301 17.58 12.18 -13.35
C ARG A 301 17.89 10.70 -13.18
N ALA A 302 18.61 10.13 -14.14
CA ALA A 302 19.15 8.78 -14.01
C ALA A 302 20.08 8.66 -12.80
N TYR A 303 20.08 7.51 -12.15
CA TYR A 303 21.10 7.18 -11.16
C TYR A 303 22.49 7.12 -11.80
N ALA A 304 23.49 7.71 -11.14
CA ALA A 304 24.89 7.65 -11.58
C ALA A 304 25.50 6.25 -11.41
N ASN A 305 25.02 5.49 -10.42
CA ASN A 305 25.40 4.11 -10.14
C ASN A 305 24.15 3.24 -10.05
N PRO A 306 24.21 1.94 -10.41
CA PRO A 306 23.04 1.06 -10.33
C PRO A 306 22.43 1.08 -8.93
N PRO A 307 21.10 1.25 -8.79
CA PRO A 307 20.46 1.37 -7.48
C PRO A 307 20.41 0.05 -6.70
N LEU A 308 20.54 -1.10 -7.39
CA LEU A 308 20.47 -2.43 -6.78
C LEU A 308 21.86 -2.96 -6.42
N ASN A 309 21.98 -3.55 -5.22
CA ASN A 309 23.17 -4.21 -4.69
C ASN A 309 22.79 -5.11 -3.50
N LYS A 310 23.77 -5.80 -2.90
CA LYS A 310 23.60 -6.79 -1.83
C LYS A 310 22.82 -6.36 -0.57
N ASN A 311 22.66 -5.07 -0.34
CA ASN A 311 21.94 -4.54 0.83
C ASN A 311 20.55 -3.98 0.45
N LYS A 312 20.06 -4.30 -0.74
CA LYS A 312 18.81 -3.76 -1.28
C LYS A 312 17.80 -4.87 -1.49
N THR A 313 16.56 -4.57 -1.11
CA THR A 313 15.39 -5.40 -1.37
C THR A 313 14.40 -4.63 -2.23
N VAL A 314 13.87 -5.29 -3.27
CA VAL A 314 12.87 -4.75 -4.18
C VAL A 314 11.53 -5.45 -3.95
N LEU A 315 10.48 -4.69 -3.67
CA LEU A 315 9.11 -5.19 -3.74
C LEU A 315 8.64 -5.10 -5.20
N VAL A 316 8.55 -6.24 -5.87
CA VAL A 316 8.09 -6.36 -7.25
C VAL A 316 6.58 -6.59 -7.26
N ILE A 317 5.84 -5.70 -7.91
CA ILE A 317 4.37 -5.73 -7.93
C ILE A 317 3.87 -6.05 -9.33
N ASP A 318 2.96 -7.01 -9.44
CA ASP A 318 2.30 -7.39 -10.69
C ASP A 318 0.78 -7.52 -10.49
N ASP A 319 0.01 -7.48 -11.58
CA ASP A 319 -1.46 -7.57 -11.51
C ASP A 319 -1.93 -9.01 -11.25
N PHE A 320 -1.45 -9.96 -12.05
CA PHE A 320 -1.86 -11.36 -12.04
C PHE A 320 -0.66 -12.30 -12.10
N CYS A 321 -0.51 -13.12 -11.07
CA CYS A 321 0.44 -14.23 -11.05
C CYS A 321 -0.25 -15.51 -11.53
N THR A 322 0.11 -16.00 -12.73
CA THR A 322 -0.41 -17.31 -13.22
C THR A 322 0.46 -18.47 -12.71
N PHE A 323 1.68 -18.60 -13.24
CA PHE A 323 2.66 -19.64 -12.86
C PHE A 323 3.88 -19.07 -12.12
N GLY A 324 3.91 -17.75 -11.86
CA GLY A 324 5.07 -17.10 -11.24
C GLY A 324 6.17 -16.65 -12.20
N HIS A 325 6.01 -16.86 -13.52
CA HIS A 325 7.06 -16.58 -14.50
C HIS A 325 7.57 -15.14 -14.47
N SER A 326 6.68 -14.15 -14.41
CA SER A 326 7.05 -12.73 -14.28
C SER A 326 7.93 -12.50 -13.05
N PHE A 327 7.49 -13.01 -11.90
CA PHE A 327 8.17 -12.83 -10.62
C PHE A 327 9.52 -13.51 -10.57
N GLU A 328 9.61 -14.77 -10.99
CA GLU A 328 10.88 -15.49 -11.01
C GLU A 328 11.86 -14.89 -12.02
N THR A 329 11.38 -14.35 -13.14
CA THR A 329 12.21 -13.63 -14.09
C THR A 329 12.77 -12.36 -13.46
N ALA A 330 11.92 -11.54 -12.82
CA ALA A 330 12.36 -10.35 -12.10
C ALA A 330 13.33 -10.70 -10.96
N ARG A 331 13.00 -11.72 -10.16
CA ARG A 331 13.80 -12.20 -9.04
C ARG A 331 15.18 -12.66 -9.50
N ALA A 332 15.28 -13.47 -10.56
CA ALA A 332 16.56 -13.93 -11.09
C ALA A 332 17.48 -12.76 -11.50
N TYR A 333 16.93 -11.75 -12.17
CA TYR A 333 17.70 -10.56 -12.57
C TYR A 333 18.08 -9.67 -11.38
N ILE A 334 17.18 -9.46 -10.42
CA ILE A 334 17.44 -8.68 -9.21
C ILE A 334 18.51 -9.38 -8.36
N GLU A 335 18.39 -10.68 -8.14
CA GLU A 335 19.34 -11.47 -7.35
C GLU A 335 20.72 -11.59 -8.00
N ALA A 336 20.82 -11.52 -9.32
CA ALA A 336 22.10 -11.44 -10.02
C ALA A 336 22.88 -10.15 -9.69
N THR A 337 22.23 -9.10 -9.17
CA THR A 337 22.90 -7.90 -8.63
C THR A 337 23.33 -8.06 -7.16
N GLY A 338 23.00 -9.19 -6.54
CA GLY A 338 23.12 -9.46 -5.10
C GLY A 338 21.93 -8.94 -4.27
N ALA A 339 21.04 -8.13 -4.85
CA ALA A 339 19.82 -7.65 -4.17
C ALA A 339 18.81 -8.78 -3.93
N SER A 340 17.83 -8.55 -3.07
CA SER A 340 16.71 -9.48 -2.84
C SER A 340 15.43 -8.98 -3.49
N ALA A 341 14.51 -9.89 -3.82
CA ALA A 341 13.18 -9.55 -4.31
C ALA A 341 12.09 -10.13 -3.41
N ILE A 342 11.03 -9.36 -3.22
CA ILE A 342 9.77 -9.80 -2.62
C ILE A 342 8.70 -9.57 -3.67
N CYS A 343 7.93 -10.59 -4.01
CA CYS A 343 6.98 -10.53 -5.12
C CYS A 343 5.54 -10.46 -4.60
N VAL A 344 4.75 -9.51 -5.11
CA VAL A 344 3.37 -9.26 -4.67
C VAL A 344 2.46 -9.16 -5.88
N ALA A 345 1.43 -10.01 -5.94
CA ALA A 345 0.36 -9.91 -6.93
C ALA A 345 -0.96 -9.48 -6.30
N CYS A 346 -1.83 -8.83 -7.09
CA CYS A 346 -3.23 -8.72 -6.69
C CYS A 346 -3.91 -10.10 -6.73
N ILE A 347 -3.73 -10.85 -7.81
CA ILE A 347 -4.40 -12.14 -8.01
C ILE A 347 -3.41 -13.25 -8.35
N LYS A 348 -3.52 -14.39 -7.64
CA LYS A 348 -2.90 -15.66 -8.04
C LYS A 348 -3.93 -16.53 -8.76
N THR A 349 -3.61 -17.01 -9.96
CA THR A 349 -4.55 -17.87 -10.72
C THR A 349 -4.77 -19.21 -10.04
N LEU A 350 -6.04 -19.59 -9.89
CA LEU A 350 -6.49 -20.86 -9.32
C LEU A 350 -5.95 -22.08 -10.07
N ALA A 351 -5.75 -23.17 -9.33
CA ALA A 351 -5.31 -24.48 -9.83
C ALA A 351 -3.97 -24.49 -10.59
N ARG A 352 -3.18 -23.40 -10.53
CA ARG A 352 -1.84 -23.31 -11.13
C ARG A 352 -0.79 -23.28 -10.04
N SER A 353 0.17 -24.20 -10.08
CA SER A 353 1.35 -24.13 -9.22
C SER A 353 2.17 -22.89 -9.53
N TYR A 354 2.83 -22.36 -8.51
CA TYR A 354 3.92 -21.42 -8.71
C TYR A 354 5.17 -22.21 -9.08
N GLU A 355 5.83 -21.87 -10.18
CA GLU A 355 7.03 -22.56 -10.65
C GLU A 355 8.24 -21.74 -10.23
N GLN A 356 9.00 -22.20 -9.24
CA GLN A 356 10.22 -21.54 -8.80
C GLN A 356 11.38 -21.96 -9.69
N ILE A 357 12.17 -21.01 -10.19
CA ILE A 357 13.47 -21.29 -10.81
C ILE A 357 14.46 -21.70 -9.72
N THR A 358 14.96 -22.93 -9.80
CA THR A 358 15.96 -23.46 -8.85
C THR A 358 17.38 -23.28 -9.35
N GLN A 359 17.58 -23.21 -10.67
CA GLN A 359 18.90 -23.01 -11.26
C GLN A 359 18.81 -22.13 -12.50
N ILE A 360 19.49 -20.99 -12.45
CA ILE A 360 19.67 -20.07 -13.58
C ILE A 360 20.97 -19.28 -13.39
N THR A 361 21.63 -18.94 -14.49
CA THR A 361 22.74 -18.00 -14.50
C THR A 361 22.37 -16.81 -15.36
N VAL A 362 22.30 -15.63 -14.74
CA VAL A 362 22.17 -14.34 -15.44
C VAL A 362 23.55 -13.70 -15.40
N SER A 363 24.26 -13.69 -16.54
CA SER A 363 25.67 -13.26 -16.58
C SER A 363 25.83 -11.75 -16.38
N ASP A 364 25.01 -10.97 -17.07
CA ASP A 364 24.91 -9.52 -16.85
C ASP A 364 23.43 -9.14 -16.77
N PRO A 365 22.91 -8.77 -15.59
CA PRO A 365 21.50 -8.44 -15.45
C PRO A 365 21.13 -7.14 -16.16
N TYR A 366 22.09 -6.31 -16.58
CA TYR A 366 21.83 -5.03 -17.25
C TYR A 366 21.85 -5.12 -18.78
N MET A 367 22.03 -6.31 -19.34
CA MET A 367 22.06 -6.56 -20.78
C MET A 367 21.03 -7.62 -21.18
N PRO A 368 20.59 -7.65 -22.45
CA PRO A 368 19.82 -8.78 -22.97
C PRO A 368 20.59 -10.08 -22.81
N ASN A 369 20.03 -11.04 -22.06
CA ASN A 369 20.62 -12.36 -21.92
C ASN A 369 20.05 -13.32 -22.97
N LYS A 370 20.85 -14.32 -23.35
CA LYS A 370 20.44 -15.48 -24.14
C LYS A 370 20.71 -16.74 -23.34
N LEU A 371 19.70 -17.59 -23.23
CA LEU A 371 19.79 -18.84 -22.49
C LEU A 371 19.96 -19.99 -23.47
N SER A 372 20.92 -20.87 -23.20
CA SER A 372 21.13 -22.08 -24.00
C SER A 372 19.94 -23.05 -23.86
N GLN A 373 19.35 -23.13 -22.67
CA GLN A 373 18.29 -24.07 -22.32
C GLN A 373 17.24 -23.43 -21.39
N GLU A 374 16.09 -24.08 -21.23
CA GLU A 374 15.12 -23.72 -20.20
C GLU A 374 15.72 -23.92 -18.80
N PRO A 375 15.43 -23.02 -17.84
CA PRO A 375 15.83 -23.23 -16.46
C PRO A 375 15.14 -24.44 -15.83
N THR A 376 15.78 -25.02 -14.83
CA THR A 376 15.15 -26.02 -13.97
C THR A 376 14.19 -25.35 -13.00
N VAL A 377 13.03 -25.96 -12.81
CA VAL A 377 11.95 -25.42 -11.99
C VAL A 377 11.46 -26.43 -10.96
N ASP A 378 11.04 -25.93 -9.80
CA ASP A 378 10.36 -26.69 -8.75
C ASP A 378 8.93 -26.16 -8.56
N PRO A 379 7.88 -26.98 -8.71
CA PRO A 379 6.51 -26.54 -8.57
C PRO A 379 6.05 -26.49 -7.10
N HIS A 380 5.61 -25.31 -6.66
CA HIS A 380 4.89 -25.10 -5.40
C HIS A 380 3.39 -25.19 -5.67
N ARG A 381 2.76 -26.28 -5.23
CA ARG A 381 1.32 -26.50 -5.45
C ARG A 381 0.52 -25.41 -4.75
N MET A 382 -0.52 -24.92 -5.43
CA MET A 382 -1.31 -23.80 -4.92
C MET A 382 -1.87 -24.07 -3.52
N ASN A 383 -2.50 -25.24 -3.32
CA ASN A 383 -3.18 -25.60 -2.08
C ASN A 383 -2.26 -25.67 -0.85
N ASP A 384 -0.96 -25.90 -1.06
CA ASP A 384 0.03 -25.99 0.01
C ASP A 384 0.40 -24.59 0.55
N HIS A 385 -0.01 -23.54 -0.16
CA HIS A 385 0.38 -22.15 0.07
C HIS A 385 -0.82 -21.20 0.19
N VAL A 386 -2.05 -21.74 0.22
CA VAL A 386 -3.24 -21.01 0.65
C VAL A 386 -3.22 -20.97 2.18
N THR A 387 -3.00 -19.79 2.73
CA THR A 387 -2.79 -19.61 4.17
C THR A 387 -4.01 -19.07 4.89
N ASP A 388 -4.98 -18.57 4.13
CA ASP A 388 -6.20 -17.99 4.69
C ASP A 388 -7.40 -18.23 3.78
N ARG A 389 -8.25 -19.20 4.16
CA ARG A 389 -9.40 -19.62 3.33
C ARG A 389 -10.62 -18.72 3.48
N GLU A 390 -10.61 -17.82 4.47
CA GLU A 390 -11.69 -16.87 4.70
C GLU A 390 -11.46 -15.55 3.95
N ALA A 391 -10.20 -15.26 3.60
CA ALA A 391 -9.81 -14.11 2.77
C ALA A 391 -10.70 -13.84 1.54
N PRO A 392 -11.04 -14.84 0.70
CA PRO A 392 -11.84 -14.57 -0.50
C PRO A 392 -13.30 -14.22 -0.18
N TYR A 393 -13.84 -14.68 0.95
CA TYR A 393 -15.18 -14.32 1.42
C TYR A 393 -15.20 -12.92 2.02
N GLU A 394 -14.21 -12.56 2.84
CA GLU A 394 -14.05 -11.20 3.34
C GLU A 394 -13.91 -10.21 2.17
N LEU A 395 -13.05 -10.51 1.18
CA LEU A 395 -12.87 -9.65 0.01
C LEU A 395 -14.18 -9.40 -0.75
N LYS A 396 -14.97 -10.46 -0.99
CA LYS A 396 -16.29 -10.32 -1.62
C LYS A 396 -17.18 -9.37 -0.81
N GLN A 397 -17.27 -9.58 0.50
CA GLN A 397 -18.05 -8.72 1.39
C GLN A 397 -17.56 -7.27 1.34
N ARG A 398 -16.24 -7.04 1.34
CA ARG A 398 -15.65 -5.70 1.26
C ARG A 398 -15.97 -4.99 -0.05
N ILE A 399 -16.02 -5.70 -1.18
CA ILE A 399 -16.42 -5.13 -2.47
C ILE A 399 -17.89 -4.67 -2.44
N GLU A 400 -18.78 -5.49 -1.90
CA GLU A 400 -20.21 -5.18 -1.77
C GLU A 400 -20.44 -3.98 -0.84
N GLN A 401 -19.75 -3.97 0.30
CA GLN A 401 -19.78 -2.88 1.27
C GLN A 401 -19.18 -1.59 0.70
N TYR A 402 -18.09 -1.63 -0.07
CA TYR A 402 -17.42 -0.42 -0.55
C TYR A 402 -18.34 0.52 -1.36
N ASN A 403 -19.23 -0.06 -2.15
CA ASN A 403 -20.15 0.67 -3.01
C ASN A 403 -21.42 1.15 -2.28
N SER A 404 -21.74 0.53 -1.14
CA SER A 404 -22.97 0.77 -0.38
C SER A 404 -22.71 1.31 1.03
N TRP A 405 -21.44 1.60 1.35
CA TRP A 405 -21.02 2.00 2.69
C TRP A 405 -21.74 3.28 3.08
N ASP A 406 -22.19 3.35 4.32
CA ASP A 406 -22.70 4.57 4.91
C ASP A 406 -22.35 4.56 6.40
N TRP A 407 -22.52 5.70 7.06
CA TRP A 407 -22.33 5.80 8.50
C TRP A 407 -23.16 4.73 9.22
N PRO A 408 -22.59 4.00 10.20
CA PRO A 408 -23.38 3.12 11.04
C PRO A 408 -24.52 3.91 11.72
N TYR A 409 -25.69 3.29 11.88
CA TYR A 409 -26.86 3.97 12.46
C TYR A 409 -26.56 4.63 13.82
N SER A 410 -25.72 4.00 14.65
CA SER A 410 -25.26 4.52 15.94
C SER A 410 -24.41 5.80 15.88
N ILE A 411 -23.96 6.20 14.69
CA ILE A 411 -23.21 7.45 14.44
C ILE A 411 -24.12 8.55 13.91
N ILE A 412 -25.22 8.17 13.24
CA ILE A 412 -26.22 9.07 12.66
C ILE A 412 -27.26 9.50 13.71
N ALA A 413 -27.72 8.57 14.53
CA ALA A 413 -28.64 8.80 15.65
C ALA A 413 -27.94 9.48 16.82
#